data_AF-A0A848ZMQ9-F1
#
_entry.id   AF-A0A848ZMQ9-F1
#
_cell.length_a   1.000
_cell.length_b   1.000
_cell.length_c   1.000
_cell.angle_alpha   90.00
_cell.angle_beta   90.00
_cell.angle_gamma   90.00
#
_symmetry.space_group_name_H-M   'P 1'
#
loop_
_entity.id
_entity.type
_entity.pdbx_description
1 polymer ?
#
loop_
_entity_poly.entity_id
_entity_poly.type
_entity_poly.pdbx_seq_one_letter_code
_entity_poly.pdbx_strand_id
1 'polypeptide(L)'
;APDIAQTIAVSCYGLGVACYMTGLHTLKIKETDRLEALKAELTKLGASISVTDKTLTLEASQEFVKDVAIDTYNDHRMAMAFAPLALKTPLYVNDAEVVSKSYPDFWRDMESLKFQVKTV
;
A
#
# COMPACT_ATOMS: atom_id res chain seq x y z
N ALA A 1 -6.28 -0.52 -15.47
CA ALA A 1 -5.84 0.87 -15.21
C ALA A 1 -4.54 0.82 -14.41
N PRO A 2 -3.56 1.72 -14.62
CA PRO A 2 -2.32 1.72 -13.83
C PRO A 2 -2.57 1.97 -12.34
N ASP A 3 -3.67 2.63 -12.05
CA ASP A 3 -4.11 3.09 -10.73
C ASP A 3 -4.39 1.99 -9.69
N ILE A 4 -4.70 0.77 -10.13
CA ILE A 4 -4.99 -0.36 -9.23
C ILE A 4 -3.74 -1.17 -8.88
N ALA A 5 -2.57 -0.84 -9.47
CA ALA A 5 -1.35 -1.61 -9.27
C ALA A 5 -0.89 -1.62 -7.81
N GLN A 6 -1.02 -0.50 -7.10
CA GLN A 6 -0.71 -0.40 -5.67
C GLN A 6 -1.56 -1.40 -4.86
N THR A 7 -2.88 -1.35 -5.03
CA THR A 7 -3.81 -2.24 -4.32
C THR A 7 -3.56 -3.71 -4.64
N ILE A 8 -3.28 -4.05 -5.90
CA ILE A 8 -2.97 -5.43 -6.31
C ILE A 8 -1.69 -5.91 -5.62
N ALA A 9 -0.60 -5.13 -5.69
CA ALA A 9 0.67 -5.51 -5.10
C ALA A 9 0.58 -5.71 -3.58
N VAL A 10 -0.08 -4.79 -2.86
CA VAL A 10 -0.27 -4.93 -1.41
C VAL A 10 -1.17 -6.13 -1.08
N SER A 11 -2.21 -6.39 -1.87
CA SER A 11 -3.07 -7.56 -1.68
C SER A 11 -2.32 -8.86 -1.92
N CYS A 12 -1.49 -8.93 -2.96
CA CYS A 12 -0.61 -10.07 -3.22
C CYS A 12 0.33 -10.33 -2.04
N TYR A 13 0.94 -9.27 -1.49
CA TYR A 13 1.78 -9.38 -0.30
C TYR A 13 0.99 -9.90 0.91
N GLY A 14 -0.18 -9.32 1.22
CA GLY A 14 -1.02 -9.77 2.32
C GLY A 14 -1.54 -11.21 2.20
N LEU A 15 -1.65 -11.72 0.97
CA LEU A 15 -2.03 -13.11 0.68
C LEU A 15 -0.83 -14.06 0.57
N GLY A 16 0.40 -13.54 0.60
CA GLY A 16 1.63 -14.29 0.39
C GLY A 16 1.77 -14.90 -1.01
N VAL A 17 1.28 -14.18 -2.02
CA VAL A 17 1.31 -14.60 -3.43
C VAL A 17 2.34 -13.74 -4.17
N ALA A 18 3.20 -14.39 -4.97
CA ALA A 18 4.13 -13.69 -5.83
C ALA A 18 3.39 -12.91 -6.92
N CYS A 19 3.89 -11.73 -7.28
CA CYS A 19 3.26 -10.87 -8.28
C CYS A 19 4.31 -10.36 -9.28
N TYR A 20 3.99 -10.44 -10.56
CA TYR A 20 4.76 -9.80 -11.61
C TYR A 20 3.83 -8.93 -12.46
N MET A 21 4.13 -7.63 -12.52
CA MET A 21 3.34 -6.64 -13.23
C MET A 21 4.19 -5.93 -14.27
N THR A 22 3.62 -5.71 -15.45
CA THR A 22 4.25 -4.96 -16.55
C THR A 22 3.33 -3.81 -17.00
N GLY A 23 3.85 -2.92 -17.86
CA GLY A 23 3.06 -1.80 -18.38
C GLY A 23 2.91 -0.64 -17.39
N LEU A 24 3.78 -0.55 -16.38
CA LEU A 24 3.71 0.43 -15.29
C LEU A 24 4.32 1.82 -15.65
N HIS A 25 4.70 2.02 -16.91
CA HIS A 25 5.39 3.21 -17.42
C HIS A 25 4.69 4.56 -17.12
N THR A 26 3.37 4.56 -16.90
CA THR A 26 2.60 5.79 -16.62
C THR A 26 2.58 6.20 -15.14
N LEU A 27 3.06 5.34 -14.23
CA LEU A 27 3.01 5.60 -12.77
C LEU A 27 4.12 6.52 -12.27
N LYS A 28 5.22 6.65 -13.03
CA LYS A 28 6.37 7.49 -12.67
C LYS A 28 6.12 9.00 -12.83
N ILE A 29 5.12 9.38 -13.63
CA ILE A 29 4.81 10.78 -14.00
C ILE A 29 3.55 11.29 -13.26
N LYS A 30 3.20 10.65 -12.14
CA LYS A 30 2.03 11.02 -11.33
C LYS A 30 2.46 11.91 -10.15
N GLU A 31 1.54 12.20 -9.25
CA GLU A 31 1.74 13.08 -8.08
C GLU A 31 2.94 12.67 -7.19
N THR A 32 3.36 11.42 -7.27
CA THR A 32 4.58 10.85 -6.66
C THR A 32 5.03 9.66 -7.51
N ASP A 33 6.30 9.26 -7.42
CA ASP A 33 6.76 7.97 -7.95
C ASP A 33 6.16 6.83 -7.13
N ARG A 34 4.95 6.42 -7.50
CA ARG A 34 4.17 5.39 -6.80
C ARG A 34 4.86 4.04 -6.76
N LEU A 35 5.74 3.74 -7.71
CA LEU A 35 6.48 2.47 -7.73
C LEU A 35 7.57 2.47 -6.66
N GLU A 36 8.33 3.56 -6.55
CA GLU A 36 9.35 3.68 -5.50
C GLU A 36 8.70 3.80 -4.11
N ALA A 37 7.60 4.54 -3.98
CA ALA A 37 6.83 4.58 -2.72
C ALA A 37 6.35 3.18 -2.31
N LEU A 38 5.72 2.44 -3.23
CA LEU A 38 5.25 1.08 -2.98
C LEU A 38 6.39 0.13 -2.61
N LYS A 39 7.54 0.24 -3.29
CA LYS A 39 8.74 -0.52 -2.95
C LYS A 39 9.27 -0.18 -1.56
N ALA A 40 9.40 1.10 -1.22
CA ALA A 40 9.88 1.54 0.08
C ALA A 40 8.98 0.98 1.21
N GLU A 41 7.66 1.18 1.09
CA GLU A 41 6.71 0.79 2.13
C GLU A 41 6.56 -0.73 2.26
N LEU A 42 6.50 -1.48 1.15
CA LEU A 42 6.49 -2.95 1.21
C LEU A 42 7.82 -3.52 1.74
N THR A 43 8.96 -2.89 1.43
CA THR A 43 10.25 -3.32 1.98
C THR A 43 10.31 -3.11 3.49
N LYS A 44 9.77 -2.01 4.03
CA LYS A 44 9.67 -1.78 5.49
C LYS A 44 8.87 -2.88 6.18
N LEU A 45 7.85 -3.41 5.52
CA LEU A 45 7.03 -4.52 6.01
C LEU A 45 7.72 -5.89 5.91
N GLY A 46 8.87 -5.98 5.23
CA GLY A 46 9.63 -7.21 5.05
C GLY A 46 9.40 -7.92 3.70
N ALA A 47 8.75 -7.26 2.74
CA ALA A 47 8.58 -7.83 1.41
C ALA A 47 9.89 -7.81 0.60
N SER A 48 10.13 -8.87 -0.15
CA SER A 48 11.14 -8.87 -1.23
C SER A 48 10.51 -8.36 -2.51
N ILE A 49 10.76 -7.08 -2.82
CA ILE A 49 10.18 -6.37 -3.95
C ILE A 49 11.27 -5.68 -4.77
N SER A 50 11.17 -5.78 -6.10
CA SER A 50 11.96 -5.02 -7.05
C SER A 50 11.05 -4.28 -8.02
N VAL A 51 11.40 -3.04 -8.31
CA VAL A 51 10.69 -2.22 -9.30
C VAL A 51 11.69 -1.68 -10.31
N THR A 52 11.23 -1.58 -11.55
CA THR A 52 11.91 -0.87 -12.63
C THR A 52 10.93 0.14 -13.22
N ASP A 53 11.37 0.94 -14.18
CA ASP A 53 10.51 1.89 -14.89
C ASP A 53 9.31 1.24 -15.62
N LYS A 54 9.32 -0.09 -15.79
CA LYS A 54 8.32 -0.81 -16.58
C LYS A 54 7.65 -1.94 -15.82
N THR A 55 8.29 -2.44 -14.77
CA THR A 55 7.92 -3.69 -14.12
C THR A 55 7.96 -3.60 -12.61
N LEU A 56 7.14 -4.41 -11.95
CA LEU A 56 7.19 -4.68 -10.52
C LEU A 56 7.23 -6.19 -10.34
N THR A 57 8.17 -6.66 -9.53
CA THR A 57 8.28 -8.06 -9.12
C THR A 57 8.23 -8.12 -7.60
N LEU A 58 7.25 -8.84 -7.08
CA LEU A 58 7.07 -9.13 -5.66
C LEU A 58 7.19 -10.63 -5.47
N GLU A 59 8.06 -11.07 -4.57
CA GLU A 59 8.17 -12.47 -4.20
C GLU A 59 7.09 -12.87 -3.18
N ALA A 60 6.71 -14.15 -3.19
CA ALA A 60 5.78 -14.68 -2.19
C ALA A 60 6.44 -14.64 -0.81
N SER A 61 5.77 -14.04 0.17
CA SER A 61 6.21 -14.03 1.57
C SER A 61 4.99 -14.06 2.49
N GLN A 62 5.10 -14.74 3.63
CA GLN A 62 4.09 -14.72 4.69
C GLN A 62 4.60 -14.05 5.97
N GLU A 63 5.78 -13.44 5.91
CA GLU A 63 6.38 -12.74 7.02
C GLU A 63 6.04 -11.26 6.97
N PHE A 64 5.63 -10.73 8.12
CA PHE A 64 5.27 -9.33 8.30
C PHE A 64 6.07 -8.73 9.46
N VAL A 65 6.78 -7.66 9.19
CA VAL A 65 7.29 -6.77 10.23
C VAL A 65 6.09 -6.01 10.81
N LYS A 66 5.95 -6.07 12.14
CA LYS A 66 4.84 -5.43 12.86
C LYS A 66 5.14 -3.99 13.17
N ASP A 67 4.09 -3.21 13.43
CA ASP A 67 4.18 -1.85 13.96
C ASP A 67 4.95 -0.89 13.03
N VAL A 68 4.91 -1.18 11.72
CA VAL A 68 5.53 -0.35 10.68
C VAL A 68 4.64 0.85 10.40
N ALA A 69 5.26 2.04 10.29
CA ALA A 69 4.59 3.24 9.82
C ALA A 69 4.72 3.38 8.30
N ILE A 70 3.56 3.50 7.64
CA ILE A 70 3.42 3.64 6.19
C ILE A 70 3.32 5.11 5.84
N ASP A 71 4.27 5.59 5.03
CA ASP A 71 4.26 6.94 4.48
C ASP A 71 3.31 7.02 3.27
N THR A 72 2.45 8.04 3.25
CA THR A 72 1.44 8.18 2.19
C THR A 72 1.91 9.06 1.04
N TYR A 73 2.95 9.86 1.23
CA TYR A 73 3.50 10.77 0.22
C TYR A 73 2.45 11.73 -0.37
N ASN A 74 1.47 12.16 0.44
CA ASN A 74 0.31 12.95 0.00
C ASN A 74 -0.59 12.26 -1.05
N ASP A 75 -0.44 10.95 -1.23
CA ASP A 75 -1.24 10.10 -2.13
C ASP A 75 -2.26 9.26 -1.34
N HIS A 76 -3.53 9.61 -1.51
CA HIS A 76 -4.67 8.89 -0.93
C HIS A 76 -4.67 7.40 -1.24
N ARG A 77 -4.11 6.99 -2.39
CA ARG A 77 -4.09 5.59 -2.79
C ARG A 77 -3.06 4.77 -2.06
N MET A 78 -1.98 5.38 -1.58
CA MET A 78 -1.05 4.68 -0.69
C MET A 78 -1.76 4.33 0.63
N ALA A 79 -2.41 5.31 1.28
CA ALA A 79 -3.18 5.05 2.50
C ALA A 79 -4.23 3.94 2.29
N MET A 80 -5.06 4.06 1.24
CA MET A 80 -6.12 3.09 0.98
C MET A 80 -5.61 1.71 0.55
N ALA A 81 -4.48 1.61 -0.15
CA ALA A 81 -3.92 0.32 -0.57
C ALA A 81 -3.35 -0.46 0.61
N PHE A 82 -2.73 0.23 1.58
CA PHE A 82 -2.10 -0.40 2.75
C PHE A 82 -3.07 -0.68 3.90
N ALA A 83 -4.13 0.10 4.05
CA ALA A 83 -5.05 -0.06 5.18
C ALA A 83 -5.65 -1.48 5.35
N PRO A 84 -6.05 -2.21 4.29
CA PRO A 84 -6.53 -3.60 4.42
C PRO A 84 -5.49 -4.58 4.97
N LEU A 85 -4.19 -4.25 4.87
CA LEU A 85 -3.11 -5.10 5.41
C LEU A 85 -3.16 -5.19 6.95
N ALA A 86 -3.89 -4.27 7.61
CA ALA A 86 -4.19 -4.34 9.04
C ALA A 86 -4.94 -5.63 9.46
N LEU A 87 -5.53 -6.37 8.51
CA LEU A 87 -6.08 -7.72 8.75
C LEU A 87 -4.99 -8.77 9.04
N LYS A 88 -3.74 -8.51 8.65
CA LYS A 88 -2.62 -9.46 8.76
C LYS A 88 -1.62 -9.03 9.83
N THR A 89 -1.36 -7.74 9.95
CA THR A 89 -0.36 -7.19 10.87
C THR A 89 -0.76 -5.79 11.34
N PRO A 90 -0.55 -5.41 12.61
CA PRO A 90 -0.73 -4.02 13.04
C PRO A 90 0.27 -3.12 12.30
N LEU A 91 -0.22 -1.97 11.84
CA LEU A 91 0.56 -0.96 11.11
C LEU A 91 0.02 0.44 11.41
N TYR A 92 0.84 1.46 11.18
CA TYR A 92 0.46 2.87 11.26
C TYR A 92 0.40 3.46 9.85
N VAL A 93 -0.46 4.45 9.64
CA VAL A 93 -0.55 5.20 8.37
C VAL A 93 -0.32 6.67 8.67
N ASN A 94 0.79 7.22 8.18
CA ASN A 94 1.14 8.63 8.36
C ASN A 94 0.24 9.51 7.48
N ASP A 95 -0.12 10.70 7.96
CA ASP A 95 -1.00 11.64 7.25
C ASP A 95 -2.31 11.00 6.76
N ALA A 96 -2.93 10.16 7.60
CA ALA A 96 -4.12 9.38 7.27
C ALA A 96 -5.29 10.21 6.69
N GLU A 97 -5.38 11.50 7.00
CA GLU A 97 -6.40 12.42 6.46
C GLU A 97 -6.30 12.62 4.94
N VAL A 98 -5.19 12.24 4.31
CA VAL A 98 -4.97 12.34 2.85
C VAL A 98 -6.08 11.65 2.04
N VAL A 99 -6.72 10.61 2.58
CA VAL A 99 -7.81 9.89 1.93
C VAL A 99 -9.02 10.78 1.63
N SER A 100 -9.21 11.85 2.41
CA SER A 100 -10.33 12.79 2.26
C SER A 100 -10.40 13.46 0.88
N LYS A 101 -9.29 13.50 0.14
CA LYS A 101 -9.25 13.99 -1.24
C LYS A 101 -10.16 13.19 -2.18
N SER A 102 -10.37 11.90 -1.92
CA SER A 102 -11.17 11.01 -2.77
C SER A 102 -12.28 10.27 -2.03
N TYR A 103 -12.06 9.96 -0.74
CA TYR A 103 -12.95 9.15 0.07
C TYR A 103 -12.96 9.67 1.53
N PRO A 104 -13.73 10.74 1.81
CA PRO A 104 -13.82 11.37 3.14
C PRO A 104 -14.20 10.41 4.27
N ASP A 105 -15.15 9.51 4.03
CA ASP A 105 -15.64 8.57 5.05
C ASP A 105 -14.82 7.27 5.16
N PHE A 106 -13.67 7.16 4.47
CA PHE A 106 -12.90 5.91 4.39
C PHE A 106 -12.60 5.26 5.75
N TRP A 107 -12.07 6.02 6.70
CA TRP A 107 -11.71 5.48 8.01
C TRP A 107 -12.94 5.08 8.84
N ARG A 108 -14.04 5.84 8.72
CA ARG A 108 -15.32 5.50 9.36
C ARG A 108 -15.87 4.20 8.80
N ASP A 109 -15.79 4.01 7.49
CA ASP A 109 -16.23 2.77 6.84
C ASP A 109 -15.35 1.58 7.27
N MET A 110 -14.04 1.78 7.39
CA MET A 110 -13.12 0.77 7.93
C MET A 110 -13.48 0.36 9.38
N GLU A 111 -13.81 1.31 10.25
CA GLU A 111 -14.31 1.03 11.61
C GLU A 111 -15.63 0.24 11.59
N SER A 112 -16.53 0.57 10.66
CA SER A 112 -17.80 -0.17 10.49
C SER A 112 -17.55 -1.65 10.12
N LEU A 113 -16.47 -1.92 9.39
CA LEU A 113 -15.97 -3.25 9.03
C LEU A 113 -15.16 -3.93 10.15
N LYS A 114 -15.17 -3.37 11.36
CA LYS A 114 -14.49 -3.89 12.57
C LYS A 114 -12.97 -3.76 12.58
N PHE A 115 -12.38 -2.93 11.72
CA PHE A 115 -10.99 -2.54 11.90
C PHE A 115 -10.85 -1.69 13.16
N GLN A 116 -9.75 -1.89 13.91
CA GLN A 116 -9.41 -1.04 15.04
C GLN A 116 -8.59 0.14 14.55
N VAL A 117 -9.27 1.26 14.25
CA VAL A 117 -8.61 2.50 13.85
C VAL A 117 -8.43 3.37 15.09
N LYS A 118 -7.21 3.86 15.33
CA LYS A 118 -6.89 4.76 16.43
C LYS A 118 -5.91 5.82 15.95
N THR A 119 -6.17 7.06 16.30
CA THR A 119 -5.18 8.15 16.17
C THR A 119 -4.20 8.03 17.32
N VAL A 120 -2.90 8.08 17.01
CA VAL A 120 -1.77 8.04 17.95
C VAL A 120 -0.98 9.33 17.88
#